data_AF-A0A0Q6A173-F1
#
_entry.id   AF-A0A0Q6A173-F1
#
_cell.length_a   1.000
_cell.length_b   1.000
_cell.length_c   1.000
_cell.angle_alpha   90.00
_cell.angle_beta   90.00
_cell.angle_gamma   90.00
#
_symmetry.space_group_name_H-M   'P 1'
#
loop_
_entity.id
_entity.type
_entity.pdbx_description
1 polymer ?
#
loop_
_entity_poly.entity_id
_entity_poly.type
_entity_poly.pdbx_seq_one_letter_code
_entity_poly.pdbx_strand_id
1 'polypeptide(L)' 'MRVFNAEKEKKGNDFLEDLKTSINEIIQRTENQETRHKEVTVKTMEDFPVNIHYIFEDEGSLLVTAIFKI' A
#
# COMPACT_ATOMS: atom_id res chain seq x y z
N MET A 1 -11.99 13.48 6.27
CA MET A 1 -11.21 13.03 5.10
C MET A 1 -10.48 14.25 4.53
N ARG A 2 -9.19 14.42 4.83
CA ARG A 2 -8.41 15.57 4.34
C ARG A 2 -7.89 15.22 2.95
N VAL A 3 -8.44 15.92 1.96
CA VAL A 3 -8.12 15.83 0.54
C VAL A 3 -6.61 16.05 0.37
N PHE A 4 -5.88 15.06 -0.15
CA PHE A 4 -4.53 15.30 -0.66
C PHE A 4 -4.65 16.42 -1.69
N ASN A 5 -4.05 17.59 -1.41
CA ASN A 5 -4.18 18.82 -2.19
C ASN A 5 -4.42 18.56 -3.69
N ALA A 6 -5.68 18.70 -4.12
CA ALA A 6 -6.12 18.67 -5.52
C ALA A 6 -5.66 19.93 -6.30
N GLU A 7 -4.69 20.67 -5.76
CA GLU A 7 -4.16 21.93 -6.31
C GLU A 7 -3.18 21.68 -7.48
N LYS A 8 -2.77 20.43 -7.72
CA LYS A 8 -2.12 19.99 -8.96
C LYS A 8 -2.98 18.90 -9.57
N GLU A 9 -3.64 19.20 -10.69
CA GLU A 9 -4.66 18.35 -11.35
C GLU A 9 -4.29 16.86 -11.52
N LYS A 10 -3.00 16.50 -11.51
CA LYS A 10 -2.53 15.12 -11.69
C LYS A 10 -2.04 14.40 -10.43
N LYS A 11 -1.79 15.12 -9.32
CA LYS A 11 -1.19 14.52 -8.12
C LYS A 11 -2.03 13.40 -7.50
N GLY A 12 -3.34 13.46 -7.63
CA GLY A 12 -4.23 12.38 -7.17
C GLY A 12 -4.08 11.11 -8.01
N ASN A 13 -3.91 11.25 -9.32
CA ASN A 13 -3.67 10.10 -10.21
C ASN A 13 -2.28 9.53 -9.99
N ASP A 14 -1.26 10.39 -9.90
CA ASP A 14 0.12 9.97 -9.63
C ASP A 14 0.18 9.15 -8.32
N PHE A 15 -0.55 9.60 -7.28
CA PHE A 15 -0.68 8.87 -6.02
C PHE A 15 -1.31 7.48 -6.19
N LEU A 16 -2.38 7.37 -6.98
CA LEU A 16 -3.09 6.09 -7.17
C LEU A 16 -2.24 5.10 -7.99
N GLU A 17 -1.49 5.58 -8.99
CA GLU A 17 -0.58 4.73 -9.76
C GLU A 17 0.59 4.23 -8.91
N ASP A 18 1.19 5.09 -8.09
CA ASP A 18 2.27 4.68 -7.19
C ASP A 18 1.77 3.75 -6.08
N LEU A 19 0.55 3.97 -5.58
CA LEU A 19 -0.09 3.08 -4.62
C LEU A 19 -0.31 1.68 -5.23
N LYS A 20 -0.81 1.62 -6.46
CA LYS A 20 -1.02 0.37 -7.19
C LYS A 20 0.31 -0.36 -7.43
N THR A 21 1.35 0.38 -7.83
CA THR A 21 2.70 -0.16 -8.00
C THR A 21 3.23 -0.73 -6.69
N SER A 22 3.11 0.02 -5.60
CA SER A 22 3.53 -0.43 -4.26
C SER A 22 2.78 -1.68 -3.79
N ILE A 23 1.48 -1.80 -4.08
CA ILE A 23 0.69 -2.98 -3.74
C ILE A 23 1.17 -4.20 -4.55
N ASN A 24 1.44 -4.03 -5.85
CA ASN A 24 1.96 -5.13 -6.67
C ASN A 24 3.33 -5.63 -6.19
N GLU A 25 4.20 -4.73 -5.74
CA GLU A 25 5.48 -5.09 -5.13
C GLU A 25 5.30 -5.91 -3.85
N ILE A 26 4.31 -5.56 -3.01
CA ILE A 26 3.99 -6.31 -1.79
C ILE A 26 3.60 -7.75 -2.16
N ILE A 27 2.72 -7.90 -3.15
CA ILE A 27 2.25 -9.22 -3.60
C ILE A 27 3.42 -10.05 -4.14
N GLN A 28 4.24 -9.49 -5.04
CA GLN A 28 5.38 -10.19 -5.65
C GLN A 28 6.46 -10.62 -4.65
N ARG A 29 6.73 -9.80 -3.61
CA ARG A 29 7.70 -10.16 -2.57
C ARG A 29 7.24 -11.34 -1.74
N THR A 30 5.93 -11.48 -1.52
CA THR A 30 5.35 -12.51 -0.65
C THR A 30 5.14 -13.84 -1.34
N GLU A 31 5.03 -13.90 -2.67
CA GLU A 31 5.10 -15.17 -3.43
C GLU A 31 6.40 -15.96 -3.13
N ASN A 32 7.43 -15.29 -2.60
CA ASN A 32 8.73 -15.87 -2.26
C ASN A 32 8.93 -16.18 -0.75
N GLN A 33 7.94 -15.96 0.13
CA GLN A 33 8.09 -16.17 1.58
C GLN A 33 6.98 -17.09 2.15
N GLU A 34 7.35 -18.32 2.52
CA GLU A 34 6.47 -19.41 2.99
C GLU A 34 5.84 -19.21 4.39
N THR A 35 5.95 -18.04 5.02
CA THR A 35 5.46 -17.82 6.39
C THR A 35 4.46 -16.66 6.44
N ARG A 36 3.21 -16.96 6.09
CA ARG A 36 2.06 -16.04 6.21
C ARG A 36 1.67 -15.87 7.68
N HIS A 37 2.31 -14.95 8.37
CA HIS A 37 1.80 -14.48 9.66
C HIS A 37 0.62 -13.53 9.40
N LYS A 38 -0.52 -13.77 10.06
CA LYS A 38 -1.71 -12.89 10.10
C LYS A 38 -1.43 -11.63 10.92
N GLU A 39 -0.30 -10.99 10.67
CA GLU A 39 0.14 -9.80 11.37
C GLU A 39 0.06 -8.59 10.44
N VAL A 40 -0.29 -7.44 11.02
CA VAL A 40 -0.28 -6.18 10.29
C VAL A 40 1.15 -5.82 9.95
N THR A 41 1.42 -5.73 8.66
CA THR A 41 2.69 -5.28 8.10
C THR A 41 2.52 -3.87 7.55
N VAL A 42 3.62 -3.10 7.53
CA VAL A 42 3.65 -1.71 7.06
C VAL A 42 4.66 -1.56 5.94
N LYS A 43 4.25 -0.96 4.82
CA LYS A 43 5.15 -0.49 3.73
C LYS A 43 5.03 1.02 3.59
N THR A 44 6.16 1.70 3.59
CA THR A 44 6.24 3.13 3.22
C THR A 44 6.33 3.25 1.70
N MET A 45 5.58 4.19 1.11
CA MET A 45 5.72 4.55 -0.30
C MET A 45 6.97 5.42 -0.51
N GLU A 46 7.64 5.26 -1.65
CA GLU A 46 8.87 6.01 -1.94
C GLU A 46 8.56 7.46 -2.37
N ASP A 47 7.58 7.63 -3.25
CA ASP A 47 7.25 8.94 -3.84
C ASP A 47 6.21 9.75 -3.05
N PHE A 48 5.53 9.11 -2.10
CA PHE A 48 4.51 9.75 -1.26
C PHE A 48 4.75 9.47 0.22
N PRO A 49 4.58 10.47 1.11
CA PRO A 49 4.81 10.32 2.55
C PRO A 49 3.62 9.60 3.21
N VAL A 50 3.36 8.36 2.82
CA VAL A 50 2.30 7.53 3.37
C VAL A 50 2.82 6.13 3.70
N ASN A 51 2.18 5.54 4.70
CA ASN A 51 2.33 4.16 5.10
C ASN A 51 1.09 3.37 4.68
N ILE A 52 1.32 2.25 4.01
CA ILE A 52 0.32 1.24 3.67
C ILE A 52 0.35 0.17 4.75
N HIS A 53 -0.75 0.03 5.47
CA HIS A 53 -0.95 -1.03 6.46
C HIS A 53 -1.72 -2.17 5.80
N TYR A 54 -1.20 -3.39 5.87
CA TYR A 54 -1.79 -4.54 5.20
C TYR A 54 -1.61 -5.84 5.97
N ILE A 55 -2.44 -6.83 5.66
CA ILE A 55 -2.38 -8.19 6.20
C ILE A 55 -2.51 -9.18 5.04
N PHE A 56 -1.75 -10.27 5.08
CA PHE A 56 -1.98 -11.41 4.19
C PHE A 56 -3.00 -12.36 4.79
N GLU A 57 -4.04 -12.64 4.02
CA GLU A 57 -5.08 -13.59 4.39
C GLU A 57 -4.74 -15.00 3.90
N ASP A 58 -5.35 -16.01 4.52
CA ASP A 58 -5.05 -17.43 4.27
C ASP A 58 -5.22 -17.81 2.79
N GLU A 59 -6.15 -17.14 2.10
CA GLU A 59 -6.49 -17.38 0.69
C GLU A 59 -5.49 -16.76 -0.30
N GLY A 60 -4.39 -16.18 0.18
CA GLY A 60 -3.40 -15.51 -0.69
C GLY A 60 -3.82 -14.11 -1.14
N SER A 61 -4.93 -13.62 -0.58
CA SER A 61 -5.39 -12.24 -0.74
C SER A 61 -4.59 -11.30 0.16
N LEU A 62 -4.34 -10.08 -0.34
CA LEU A 62 -3.77 -8.97 0.42
C LEU A 62 -4.91 -8.03 0.84
N LEU A 63 -5.10 -7.86 2.15
CA LEU A 63 -6.02 -6.87 2.68
C LEU A 63 -5.26 -5.60 3.07
N VAL A 64 -5.51 -4.49 2.37
CA VAL A 64 -5.04 -3.16 2.80
C VAL A 64 -6.02 -2.64 3.86
N THR A 65 -5.57 -2.52 5.10
CA THR A 65 -6.41 -2.13 6.24
C THR A 65 -6.48 -0.61 6.42
N ALA A 66 -5.39 0.09 6.12
CA ALA A 66 -5.34 1.55 6.22
C ALA A 66 -4.20 2.15 5.40
N ILE A 67 -4.35 3.42 5.04
CA ILE A 67 -3.29 4.25 4.47
C ILE A 67 -3.20 5.53 5.29
N PHE A 68 -2.06 5.75 5.94
CA PHE A 68 -1.83 6.92 6.79
C PHE A 68 -0.73 7.79 6.23
N LYS A 69 -0.94 9.10 6.26
CA LYS A 69 0.14 10.07 6.04
C LYS A 69 1.14 9.98 7.21
N ILE A 70 2.43 10.03 6.89
CA ILE A 70 3.55 10.14 7.84
C ILE A 70 3.58 11.53 8.46
#